data_AF-A0A920UMA9-F1
#
_entry.id   AF-A0A920UMA9-F1
#
_cell.length_a   1.000
_cell.length_b   1.000
_cell.length_c   1.000
_cell.angle_alpha   90.00
_cell.angle_beta   90.00
_cell.angle_gamma   90.00
#
_symmetry.space_group_name_H-M   'P 1'
#
loop_
_entity.id
_entity.type
_entity.pdbx_description
1 polymer ?
#
loop_
_entity_poly.entity_id
_entity_poly.type
_entity_poly.pdbx_seq_one_letter_code
_entity_poly.pdbx_strand_id
1 'polypeptide(L)' 'MDEVIYEEFKGTGNWETHWTPGFREEGFSSININRSGTRKEELLTEPDELQKIWVLERFCTRWANWGL' A
#
# COMPACT_ATOMS: atom_id res chain seq x y z
N MET A 1 -20.57 -5.74 8.94
CA MET A 1 -20.41 -7.14 8.48
C MET A 1 -19.14 -7.24 7.66
N ASP A 2 -19.03 -6.45 6.59
CA ASP A 2 -17.86 -6.41 5.71
C ASP A 2 -16.56 -5.98 6.43
N GLU A 3 -16.63 -5.05 7.39
CA GLU A 3 -15.45 -4.64 8.19
C GLU A 3 -14.92 -5.77 9.09
N VAL A 4 -15.82 -6.59 9.65
CA VAL A 4 -15.43 -7.71 10.53
C VAL A 4 -14.77 -8.81 9.70
N ILE A 5 -15.35 -9.11 8.54
CA ILE A 5 -14.79 -10.06 7.58
C ILE A 5 -13.44 -9.56 7.06
N TYR A 6 -13.32 -8.26 6.77
CA TYR A 6 -12.08 -7.63 6.32
C TYR A 6 -10.95 -7.84 7.34
N GLU A 7 -11.20 -7.55 8.63
CA GLU A 7 -10.17 -7.69 9.67
C GLU A 7 -9.80 -9.17 9.94
N GLU A 8 -10.75 -10.11 9.83
CA GLU A 8 -10.44 -11.55 9.92
C GLU A 8 -9.55 -12.03 8.76
N PHE A 9 -9.84 -11.59 7.53
CA PHE A 9 -9.02 -11.94 6.36
C PHE A 9 -7.67 -11.22 6.35
N LYS A 10 -7.58 -10.03 6.92
CA LYS A 10 -6.33 -9.30 7.14
C LYS A 10 -5.34 -10.07 8.04
N GLY A 11 -5.87 -10.77 9.05
CA GLY A 11 -5.07 -11.61 9.92
C GLY A 11 -4.44 -12.81 9.20
N THR A 12 -5.09 -13.31 8.16
CA THR A 12 -4.72 -14.55 7.45
C THR A 12 -3.93 -14.33 6.16
N GLY A 13 -4.09 -13.18 5.51
CA GLY A 13 -3.34 -12.79 4.30
C GLY A 13 -1.90 -12.32 4.56
N ASN A 14 -1.08 -12.32 3.50
CA ASN A 14 0.29 -11.78 3.51
C ASN A 14 0.48 -10.52 2.66
N TRP A 15 -0.50 -10.19 1.80
CA TRP A 15 -0.49 -9.03 0.91
C TRP A 15 -1.83 -8.31 0.97
N GLU A 16 -1.78 -6.99 1.15
CA GLU A 16 -2.95 -6.12 1.23
C GLU A 16 -2.77 -4.95 0.24
N THR A 17 -3.77 -4.72 -0.61
CA THR A 17 -3.79 -3.56 -1.50
C THR A 17 -5.08 -2.79 -1.32
N HIS A 18 -4.96 -1.58 -0.79
CA HIS A 18 -6.08 -0.68 -0.55
C HIS A 18 -6.26 0.28 -1.70
N TRP A 19 -7.51 0.48 -2.10
CA TRP A 19 -7.86 1.42 -3.15
C TRP A 19 -8.59 2.61 -2.55
N THR A 20 -8.24 3.83 -2.96
CA THR A 20 -8.91 5.06 -2.55
C THR A 20 -10.02 5.39 -3.57
N PRO A 21 -11.29 5.43 -3.15
CA PRO A 21 -12.39 5.86 -4.03
C PRO A 21 -12.23 7.36 -4.34
N GLY A 22 -12.11 7.70 -5.63
CA GLY A 22 -11.92 9.07 -6.11
C GLY A 22 -10.98 9.18 -7.31
N PHE A 23 -9.93 8.36 -7.36
CA PHE A 23 -8.96 8.33 -8.47
C PHE A 23 -9.37 7.39 -9.63
N ARG A 24 -10.57 6.80 -9.55
CA ARG A 24 -11.03 5.75 -10.49
C ARG A 24 -11.43 6.32 -11.86
N GLU A 25 -11.77 7.60 -11.93
CA GLU A 25 -12.22 8.25 -13.16
C GLU A 25 -11.07 8.74 -14.05
N GLU A 26 -9.88 8.93 -13.50
CA GLU A 26 -8.73 9.52 -14.22
C GLU A 26 -7.76 8.49 -14.81
N GLY A 27 -8.06 7.19 -14.73
CA GLY A 27 -7.22 6.12 -15.29
C GLY A 27 -5.90 5.88 -14.53
N PHE A 28 -5.67 6.55 -13.40
CA PHE A 28 -4.54 6.31 -12.52
C PHE A 28 -4.82 5.17 -11.55
N SER A 29 -3.76 4.43 -11.18
CA SER A 29 -3.84 3.40 -10.13
C SER A 29 -4.23 4.08 -8.82
N SER A 30 -5.45 3.87 -8.35
CA SER A 30 -5.96 4.46 -7.11
C SER A 30 -5.47 3.74 -5.85
N ILE A 31 -4.22 3.25 -5.88
CA ILE A 31 -3.63 2.44 -4.81
C ILE A 31 -3.17 3.37 -3.68
N ASN A 32 -3.62 3.06 -2.47
CA ASN A 32 -3.18 3.72 -1.25
C ASN A 32 -1.90 3.05 -0.74
N ILE A 33 -0.75 3.64 -1.06
CA ILE A 33 0.58 3.12 -0.70
C ILE A 33 0.76 3.08 0.83
N ASN A 34 0.17 4.00 1.59
CA ASN A 34 0.33 4.04 3.05
C ASN A 34 -0.36 2.88 3.79
N ARG A 35 -1.42 2.33 3.17
CA ARG A 35 -2.20 1.23 3.75
C ARG A 35 -1.88 -0.12 3.12
N SER A 36 -1.31 -0.12 1.92
CA SER A 36 -0.95 -1.33 1.20
C SER A 36 0.44 -1.81 1.60
N GLY A 37 0.66 -3.11 1.61
CA GLY A 37 1.95 -3.69 1.96
C GLY A 37 1.94 -5.20 1.94
N THR A 38 3.13 -5.79 1.92
CA THR A 38 3.35 -7.23 2.00
C THR A 38 4.14 -7.55 3.27
N ARG A 39 3.82 -8.64 3.95
CA ARG A 39 4.65 -9.10 5.08
C ARG A 39 5.89 -9.82 4.54
N LYS A 40 7.05 -9.56 5.14
CA LYS A 40 8.35 -10.14 4.76
C LYS A 40 8.81 -9.81 3.34
N GLU A 41 8.75 -8.53 2.97
CA GLU A 41 9.14 -8.04 1.65
C GLU A 41 10.62 -8.28 1.33
N GLU A 42 11.46 -8.43 2.36
CA GLU A 42 12.88 -8.78 2.28
C GLU A 42 13.15 -10.17 1.68
N LEU A 43 12.15 -11.05 1.59
CA LEU A 43 12.28 -12.35 0.94
C LEU A 43 11.92 -12.30 -0.56
N LEU A 44 11.30 -11.21 -1.02
CA LEU A 44 10.78 -11.06 -2.38
C LEU A 44 11.60 -10.09 -3.23
N THR A 45 12.42 -9.26 -2.60
CA THR A 45 13.18 -8.18 -3.24
C THR A 45 14.64 -8.22 -2.81
N GLU A 46 15.53 -7.76 -3.68
CA GLU A 46 16.94 -7.63 -3.31
C GLU A 46 17.14 -6.51 -2.27
N PRO A 47 18.13 -6.60 -1.37
CA PRO A 47 18.31 -5.64 -0.29
C PRO A 47 18.49 -4.18 -0.75
N ASP A 48 19.08 -3.95 -1.92
CA ASP A 48 19.27 -2.62 -2.48
C ASP A 48 17.97 -2.05 -3.08
N GLU A 49 17.13 -2.92 -3.66
CA GLU A 49 15.80 -2.56 -4.17
C GLU A 49 14.85 -2.25 -3.02
N LEU A 50 14.88 -3.03 -1.95
CA LEU A 50 14.06 -2.81 -0.75
C LEU A 50 14.32 -1.42 -0.16
N GLN A 51 15.58 -0.98 -0.12
CA GLN A 51 15.91 0.37 0.34
C GLN A 51 15.33 1.47 -0.57
N LYS A 52 15.36 1.26 -1.90
CA LYS A 52 14.78 2.22 -2.86
C LYS A 52 13.25 2.28 -2.70
N ILE A 53 12.60 1.13 -2.53
CA ILE A 53 11.15 1.04 -2.30
C ILE A 53 10.77 1.80 -1.03
N TRP A 54 11.48 1.62 0.07
CA TRP A 54 11.22 2.35 1.32
C TRP A 54 11.38 3.87 1.19
N VAL A 55 12.36 4.33 0.41
CA VAL A 55 12.53 5.77 0.13
C VAL A 55 11.36 6.29 -0.70
N LEU A 56 10.94 5.55 -1.73
CA LEU A 56 9.78 5.88 -2.56
C LEU A 56 8.50 5.92 -1.74
N GLU A 57 8.26 4.95 -0.87
CA GLU A 57 7.09 4.94 0.02
C GLU A 57 7.03 6.20 0.88
N ARG A 58 8.12 6.53 1.57
CA ARG A 58 8.19 7.75 2.40
C ARG A 58 7.99 9.03 1.59
N PHE A 59 8.51 9.07 0.37
CA PHE A 59 8.30 10.20 -0.54
C PHE A 59 6.83 10.32 -0.92
N CYS A 60 6.19 9.22 -1.35
CA CYS A 60 4.78 9.18 -1.71
C CYS A 60 3.86 9.51 -0.52
N THR A 61 4.15 8.98 0.68
CA THR A 61 3.44 9.35 1.92
C THR A 61 3.52 10.85 2.18
N ARG A 62 4.73 11.41 2.06
CA ARG A 62 4.94 12.85 2.27
C ARG A 62 4.20 13.68 1.23
N TRP A 63 4.18 13.25 -0.03
CA TRP A 63 3.49 13.93 -1.12
C TRP A 63 1.97 13.92 -0.95
N ALA A 64 1.40 12.77 -0.57
CA ALA A 64 -0.02 12.64 -0.27
C ALA A 64 -0.48 13.52 0.91
N ASN A 65 0.38 13.74 1.91
CA ASN A 65 0.09 14.58 3.06
C ASN A 65 0.25 16.09 2.79
N TRP A 66 0.78 16.48 1.63
CA TRP A 66 0.98 17.89 1.25
C TRP A 66 -0.25 18.56 0.65
N GLY A 67 -1.40 17.88 0.61
CA GLY A 67 -2.70 18.51 0.38
C GLY A 67 -2.98 18.84 -1.08
N LEU A 68 -3.16 17.80 -1.90
CA LEU A 68 -4.14 17.81 -2.99
C LEU A 68 -5.29 16.88 -2.61
#